data_AF-A0AA97J4B2-F1
#
_entry.id   AF-A0AA97J4B2-F1
#
_cell.length_a   1.000
_cell.length_b   1.000
_cell.length_c   1.000
_cell.angle_alpha   90.00
_cell.angle_beta   90.00
_cell.angle_gamma   90.00
#
_symmetry.space_group_name_H-M   'P 1'
#
loop_
_entity.id
_entity.type
_entity.pdbx_description
1 polymer ?
#
loop_
_entity_poly.entity_id
_entity_poly.type
_entity_poly.pdbx_seq_one_letter_code
_entity_poly.pdbx_strand_id
1 'polypeptide(L)' 'MEHKRFLLWAVVLILGLSSSLTNGNTILSSQQCEIQPIARVNCGYAGISAEECNNRGCCFDSRITGVIWCFFPKNGPECF' A
#
# COMPACT_ATOMS: atom_id res chain seq x y z
N MET A 1 -39.36 22.04 24.58
CA MET A 1 -37.96 22.39 24.20
C MET A 1 -37.06 21.14 24.16
N GLU A 2 -37.54 20.00 23.66
CA GLU A 2 -36.76 18.73 23.63
C GLU A 2 -36.61 18.15 22.21
N HIS A 3 -37.39 18.65 21.23
CA HIS A 3 -37.32 18.21 19.83
C HIS A 3 -36.01 18.58 19.14
N LYS A 4 -35.35 19.66 19.60
CA LYS A 4 -34.07 20.14 19.09
C LYS A 4 -32.92 19.23 19.54
N ARG A 5 -33.00 18.65 20.75
CA ARG A 5 -32.08 17.59 21.21
C ARG A 5 -32.29 16.31 20.41
N PHE A 6 -33.54 15.92 20.16
CA PHE A 6 -33.85 14.74 19.32
C PHE A 6 -33.28 14.85 17.90
N LEU A 7 -33.39 16.01 17.25
CA LEU A 7 -32.79 16.25 15.94
C LEU A 7 -31.26 16.17 15.97
N LEU A 8 -30.63 16.71 17.02
CA LEU A 8 -29.17 16.64 17.19
C LEU A 8 -28.69 15.21 17.42
N TRP A 9 -29.38 14.42 18.26
CA TRP A 9 -29.04 13.02 18.51
C TRP A 9 -29.24 12.13 17.29
N ALA A 10 -30.27 12.38 16.47
CA ALA A 10 -30.48 11.68 15.21
C ALA A 10 -29.31 11.90 14.23
N VAL A 11 -28.80 13.14 14.13
CA VAL A 11 -27.66 13.46 13.27
C VAL A 11 -26.37 12.75 13.72
N VAL A 12 -26.15 12.62 15.03
CA VAL A 12 -24.99 11.88 15.58
C VAL A 12 -25.08 10.38 15.27
N LEU A 13 -26.28 9.77 15.31
CA LEU A 13 -26.47 8.36 14.96
C LEU A 13 -26.28 8.09 13.46
N ILE A 14 -26.65 9.04 12.59
CA ILE A 14 -26.51 8.90 11.13
C ILE A 14 -25.05 9.10 10.70
N LEU A 15 -24.30 9.99 11.35
CA LEU A 15 -22.87 10.22 11.07
C LEU A 15 -21.92 9.28 11.82
N GLY A 16 -22.38 8.65 12.91
CA GLY A 16 -21.59 7.72 13.73
C GLY A 16 -21.38 6.33 13.12
N LEU A 17 -22.05 6.00 12.01
CA LEU A 17 -21.82 4.76 11.25
C LEU A 17 -20.69 4.89 10.22
N SER A 18 -20.14 6.09 10.02
CA SER A 18 -19.04 6.32 9.06
C SER A 18 -17.65 6.28 9.68
N SER A 19 -17.51 5.98 10.98
CA SER A 19 -16.19 5.87 11.61
C SER A 19 -15.42 4.64 11.13
N SER A 20 -14.69 4.88 10.04
CA SER A 20 -13.50 4.16 9.57
C SER A 20 -13.73 2.85 8.80
N LEU A 21 -14.19 2.98 7.55
CA LEU A 21 -13.52 2.18 6.51
C LEU A 21 -12.09 2.71 6.45
N THR A 22 -11.16 1.91 6.98
CA THR A 22 -9.72 2.20 7.04
C THR A 22 -9.29 2.89 5.76
N ASN A 23 -8.69 4.08 5.89
CA ASN A 23 -7.88 4.65 4.83
C ASN A 23 -6.87 3.57 4.46
N GLY A 24 -6.99 3.01 3.26
CA GLY A 24 -5.97 2.13 2.70
C GLY A 24 -4.69 2.93 2.52
N ASN A 25 -3.92 3.09 3.60
CA ASN A 25 -2.49 3.15 3.45
C ASN A 25 -2.08 1.73 3.07
N THR A 26 -1.76 1.51 1.80
CA THR A 26 -1.10 0.29 1.38
C THR A 26 0.33 0.38 1.89
N ILE A 27 0.53 0.14 3.18
CA ILE A 27 1.86 -0.24 3.66
C ILE A 27 2.13 -1.56 2.97
N LEU A 28 3.12 -1.55 2.07
CA LEU A 28 3.59 -2.72 1.37
C LEU A 28 3.89 -3.80 2.40
N SER A 29 2.99 -4.78 2.54
CA SER A 29 3.18 -5.88 3.47
C SER A 29 4.36 -6.72 2.98
N SER A 30 5.16 -7.25 3.91
CA SER A 30 6.31 -8.11 3.58
C SER A 30 5.93 -9.27 2.66
N GLN A 31 4.71 -9.81 2.77
CA GLN A 31 4.21 -10.88 1.89
C GLN A 31 4.09 -10.46 0.41
N GLN A 32 3.90 -9.17 0.12
CA GLN A 32 3.80 -8.64 -1.24
C GLN A 32 5.16 -8.57 -1.95
N CYS A 33 6.27 -8.67 -1.20
CA CYS A 33 7.63 -8.66 -1.72
C CYS A 33 8.26 -10.06 -1.87
N GLU A 34 7.54 -11.11 -1.47
CA GLU A 34 7.98 -12.50 -1.64
C GLU A 34 7.76 -12.97 -3.07
N ILE A 35 8.62 -12.50 -3.99
CA ILE A 35 8.61 -12.83 -5.42
C ILE A 35 9.95 -13.49 -5.78
N GLN A 36 9.87 -14.62 -6.48
CA GLN A 36 11.05 -15.33 -6.98
C GLN A 36 11.89 -14.40 -7.88
N PRO A 37 13.23 -14.37 -7.75
CA PRO A 37 14.08 -13.44 -8.48
C PRO A 37 13.85 -13.40 -9.99
N ILE A 38 13.57 -14.55 -10.59
CA ILE A 38 13.32 -14.70 -12.04
C ILE A 38 11.96 -14.13 -12.49
N ALA A 39 11.00 -14.01 -11.57
CA ALA A 39 9.66 -13.51 -11.83
C ALA A 39 9.50 -12.02 -11.47
N ARG A 40 10.58 -11.37 -11.02
CA ARG A 40 10.55 -9.95 -10.65
C ARG A 40 10.42 -9.07 -11.90
N VAL A 41 9.54 -8.08 -11.83
CA VAL A 41 9.39 -7.05 -12.85
C VAL A 41 10.04 -5.76 -12.34
N ASN A 42 10.89 -5.14 -13.16
CA ASN A 42 11.66 -3.96 -12.77
C ASN A 42 10.76 -2.74 -12.49
N CYS A 43 10.96 -2.10 -11.32
CA CYS A 43 10.27 -0.88 -10.89
C CYS A 43 11.22 0.34 -10.73
N GLY A 44 12.49 0.18 -11.08
CA GLY A 44 13.51 1.22 -10.88
C GLY A 44 14.57 1.23 -11.96
N TYR A 45 15.79 1.59 -11.56
CA TYR A 45 16.97 1.65 -12.43
C TYR A 45 18.17 0.97 -11.76
N ALA A 46 19.20 0.66 -12.55
CA ALA A 46 20.41 0.02 -12.03
C ALA A 46 21.10 0.92 -10.98
N GLY A 47 21.44 0.35 -9.82
CA GLY A 47 22.08 1.10 -8.73
C GLY A 47 21.15 1.96 -7.87
N ILE A 48 19.82 1.85 -8.06
CA ILE A 48 18.84 2.48 -7.17
C ILE A 48 19.07 2.08 -5.71
N SER A 49 18.94 3.03 -4.78
CA SER A 49 19.03 2.74 -3.34
C SER A 49 17.78 2.02 -2.86
N ALA A 50 17.90 1.28 -1.74
CA ALA A 50 16.75 0.62 -1.12
C ALA A 50 15.67 1.64 -0.73
N GLU A 51 16.08 2.79 -0.17
CA GLU A 51 15.18 3.88 0.22
C GLU A 51 14.42 4.45 -0.98
N GLU A 52 15.11 4.78 -2.08
CA GLU A 52 14.47 5.33 -3.29
C GLU A 52 13.52 4.30 -3.93
N CYS A 53 13.89 3.02 -3.93
CA CYS A 53 13.00 1.96 -4.41
C CYS A 53 11.73 1.83 -3.56
N ASN A 54 11.87 1.83 -2.23
CA ASN A 54 10.74 1.73 -1.32
C ASN A 54 9.85 2.98 -1.36
N ASN A 55 10.43 4.18 -1.53
CA ASN A 55 9.70 5.44 -1.70
C ASN A 55 8.85 5.46 -2.98
N ARG A 56 9.22 4.67 -4.00
CA ARG A 56 8.40 4.45 -5.20
C ARG A 56 7.24 3.47 -4.98
N GLY A 57 7.10 2.93 -3.77
CA GLY A 57 6.09 1.91 -3.45
C GLY A 57 6.46 0.51 -3.95
N CYS A 58 7.75 0.25 -4.18
CA CYS A 58 8.25 -1.01 -4.71
C CYS A 58 9.08 -1.78 -3.69
N CYS A 59 9.32 -3.06 -3.99
CA CYS A 59 10.08 -3.96 -3.15
C CYS A 59 11.57 -3.90 -3.51
N PHE A 60 12.43 -3.86 -2.48
CA PHE A 60 13.87 -3.96 -2.65
C PHE A 60 14.44 -5.26 -2.05
N ASP A 61 15.21 -6.03 -2.83
CA ASP A 61 15.95 -7.20 -2.33
C ASP A 61 17.26 -7.42 -3.10
N SER A 62 18.39 -7.13 -2.45
CA SER A 62 19.75 -7.26 -2.98
C SER A 62 20.48 -8.53 -2.54
N ARG A 63 19.80 -9.49 -1.89
CA ARG A 63 20.45 -10.73 -1.40
C ARG A 63 21.03 -11.61 -2.50
N ILE A 64 20.54 -11.46 -3.74
CA ILE A 64 20.97 -12.23 -4.92
C ILE A 64 21.52 -11.25 -5.95
N THR A 65 22.72 -11.51 -6.46
CA THR A 65 23.38 -10.68 -7.49
C THR A 65 22.92 -11.06 -8.90
N GLY A 66 22.97 -10.12 -9.84
CA GLY A 66 22.64 -10.38 -11.25
C GLY A 66 21.14 -10.48 -11.55
N VAL A 67 20.29 -10.07 -10.62
CA VAL A 67 18.82 -10.05 -10.75
C VAL A 67 18.27 -8.66 -10.45
N ILE A 68 16.99 -8.45 -10.72
CA ILE A 68 16.29 -7.19 -10.42
C ILE A 68 16.18 -7.04 -8.89
N TRP A 69 16.78 -5.96 -8.37
CA TRP A 69 16.73 -5.62 -6.95
C TRP A 69 15.50 -4.79 -6.59
N CYS A 70 15.12 -3.83 -7.44
CA CYS A 70 13.91 -3.02 -7.26
C CYS A 70 12.80 -3.49 -8.17
N PHE A 71 11.75 -4.06 -7.60
CA PHE A 71 10.68 -4.73 -8.35
C PHE A 71 9.29 -4.41 -7.85
N PHE A 72 8.31 -4.56 -8.73
CA PHE A 72 6.91 -4.37 -8.35
C PHE A 72 6.45 -5.43 -7.33
N PRO A 73 5.59 -5.05 -6.37
CA PRO A 73 4.96 -6.02 -5.49
C PRO A 73 3.99 -6.93 -6.24
N LYS A 74 3.53 -8.00 -5.60
CA LYS A 74 2.58 -8.97 -6.19
C LYS A 74 1.32 -8.33 -6.77
N ASN A 75 0.86 -7.23 -6.18
CA ASN A 75 -0.34 -6.49 -6.61
C ASN A 75 0.02 -5.21 -7.39
N GLY A 76 1.26 -5.10 -7.86
CA GLY A 76 1.70 -4.02 -8.73
C GLY A 76 1.09 -4.13 -10.13
N PRO A 77 1.41 -3.18 -11.02
CA PRO A 77 1.00 -3.28 -12.42
C PRO A 77 1.52 -4.59 -13.00
N GLU A 78 0.61 -5.49 -13.33
CA GLU A 78 0.92 -6.66 -14.14
C GLU A 78 1.43 -6.15 -15.50
N CYS A 79 2.54 -6.71 -16.00
CA CYS A 79 2.93 -6.46 -17.38
C CYS A 79 1.86 -7.08 -18.29
N PHE A 80 1.02 -6.24 -18.90
CA PHE A 80 0.11 -6.62 -19.98
C PHE A 80 0.88 -6.86 -21.29
#